data_AF-A0AAU6YC55-F1
#
_entry.id   AF-A0AAU6YC55-F1
#
_cell.length_a   1.000
_cell.length_b   1.000
_cell.length_c   1.000
_cell.angle_alpha   90.00
_cell.angle_beta   90.00
_cell.angle_gamma   90.00
#
_symmetry.space_group_name_H-M   'P 1'
#
loop_
_entity.id
_entity.type
_entity.pdbx_description
1 polymer ?
#
loop_
_entity_poly.entity_id
_entity_poly.type
_entity_poly.pdbx_seq_one_letter_code
_entity_poly.pdbx_strand_id
1 'polypeptide(L)'
;MSEQSKTPSQLTEDLINAEISKLVLRIDEFLNNCPDGNAFIPQPLLQVFKQYSTIKEAGRFKASKSKFPYVTPRSKASRNQIEYLTNFDATPLLQHLCLGIANHKYDYHSHDFFNFLPKVVNSSIFHFLQWGLNHLNTYKSNRRPLTAINTVFTLVTEGSPVDYLKKIHGQFEPELESTKIQRITRIRTTDNINVTFILSEINCLAIINNQGFIAVNAEQTTIPYGNNEFLLTPEGVMVEEMNHIGGSLSIVNFAQEVKLELAKTPKLKPKAI
;
A
#
# COMPACT_ATOMS: atom_id res chain seq x y z
N MET A 1 7.69 -31.76 26.16
CA MET A 1 8.43 -30.77 25.34
C MET A 1 7.48 -29.62 25.11
N SER A 2 7.74 -28.45 25.68
CA SER A 2 6.91 -27.26 25.45
C SER A 2 7.11 -26.80 24.00
N GLU A 3 6.05 -26.80 23.20
CA GLU A 3 6.03 -26.09 21.92
C GLU A 3 6.31 -24.62 22.22
N GLN A 4 7.52 -24.15 21.92
CA GLN A 4 7.79 -22.72 21.91
C GLN A 4 6.90 -22.11 20.81
N SER A 5 5.97 -21.26 21.21
CA SER A 5 5.14 -20.53 20.27
C SER A 5 6.04 -19.64 19.41
N LYS A 6 5.96 -19.82 18.08
CA LYS A 6 6.71 -18.99 17.12
C LYS A 6 6.29 -17.53 17.27
N THR A 7 7.25 -16.62 17.16
CA THR A 7 6.95 -15.18 17.15
C THR A 7 6.25 -14.79 15.84
N PRO A 8 5.48 -13.67 15.81
CA PRO A 8 4.86 -13.18 14.58
C PRO A 8 5.85 -12.94 13.43
N SER A 9 7.07 -12.49 13.73
CA SER A 9 8.15 -12.36 12.74
C SER A 9 8.54 -13.71 12.15
N GLN A 10 8.77 -14.73 12.99
CA GLN A 10 9.10 -16.08 12.52
C GLN A 10 7.97 -16.69 11.67
N LEU A 11 6.71 -16.52 12.08
CA LEU A 11 5.56 -16.97 11.31
C LEU A 11 5.48 -16.26 9.95
N THR A 12 5.77 -14.96 9.90
CA THR A 12 5.75 -14.17 8.66
C THR A 12 6.83 -14.65 7.69
N GLU A 13 8.05 -14.88 8.17
CA GLU A 13 9.16 -15.40 7.36
C GLU A 13 8.86 -16.82 6.85
N ASP A 14 8.28 -17.69 7.69
CA ASP A 14 7.83 -19.03 7.29
C ASP A 14 6.77 -18.96 6.18
N LEU A 15 5.81 -18.04 6.29
CA LEU A 15 4.78 -17.83 5.28
C LEU A 15 5.37 -17.30 3.97
N ILE A 16 6.30 -16.35 4.02
CA ILE A 16 7.03 -15.85 2.84
C ILE A 16 7.75 -16.99 2.14
N ASN A 17 8.48 -17.80 2.90
CA ASN A 17 9.23 -18.94 2.35
C ASN A 17 8.29 -19.97 1.72
N ALA A 18 7.14 -20.23 2.33
CA ALA A 18 6.11 -21.10 1.76
C ALA A 18 5.53 -20.51 0.46
N GLU A 19 5.26 -19.21 0.38
CA GLU A 19 4.80 -18.55 -0.84
C GLU A 19 5.86 -18.57 -1.95
N ILE A 20 7.13 -18.30 -1.62
CA ILE A 20 8.25 -18.38 -2.58
C ILE A 20 8.38 -19.81 -3.12
N SER A 21 8.37 -20.81 -2.25
CA SER A 21 8.48 -22.23 -2.65
C SER A 21 7.36 -22.64 -3.60
N LYS A 22 6.10 -22.28 -3.29
CA LYS A 22 4.95 -22.52 -4.19
C LYS A 22 5.12 -21.83 -5.54
N LEU A 23 5.64 -20.60 -5.55
CA LEU A 23 5.88 -19.87 -6.79
C LEU A 23 6.97 -20.52 -7.64
N VAL A 24 8.04 -20.99 -7.01
CA VAL A 24 9.13 -21.69 -7.68
C VAL A 24 8.66 -23.01 -8.28
N LEU A 25 7.80 -23.76 -7.60
CA LEU A 25 7.18 -24.97 -8.20
C LEU A 25 6.40 -24.64 -9.48
N ARG A 26 5.61 -23.57 -9.47
CA ARG A 26 4.90 -23.09 -10.68
C ARG A 26 5.85 -22.67 -11.80
N ILE A 27 6.96 -22.03 -11.46
CA ILE A 27 8.00 -21.67 -12.43
C ILE A 27 8.61 -22.94 -13.03
N ASP A 28 8.96 -23.91 -12.19
CA ASP A 28 9.56 -25.17 -12.63
C ASP A 28 8.60 -25.91 -13.57
N GLU A 29 7.31 -26.00 -13.22
CA GLU A 29 6.26 -26.56 -14.09
C GLU A 29 6.21 -25.84 -15.45
N PHE A 30 6.19 -24.51 -15.45
CA PHE A 30 6.21 -23.72 -16.69
C PHE A 30 7.45 -24.01 -17.54
N LEU A 31 8.63 -24.03 -16.92
CA LEU A 31 9.92 -24.22 -17.62
C LEU A 31 10.10 -25.65 -18.15
N ASN A 32 9.53 -26.65 -17.47
CA ASN A 32 9.48 -28.02 -17.97
C ASN A 32 8.56 -28.14 -19.19
N ASN A 33 7.43 -27.43 -19.18
CA ASN A 33 6.47 -27.40 -20.29
C ASN A 33 6.95 -26.53 -21.46
N CYS A 34 7.82 -25.55 -21.21
CA CYS A 34 8.38 -24.64 -22.22
C CYS A 34 9.91 -24.69 -22.18
N PRO A 35 10.56 -25.60 -22.93
CA PRO A 35 12.02 -25.80 -22.89
C PRO A 35 12.86 -24.57 -23.25
N ASP A 36 12.35 -23.65 -24.08
CA ASP A 36 12.98 -22.37 -24.42
C ASP A 36 12.62 -21.23 -23.43
N GLY A 37 11.73 -21.54 -22.48
CA GLY A 37 11.20 -20.63 -21.46
C GLY A 37 12.26 -20.10 -20.52
N ASN A 38 12.03 -18.90 -20.00
CA ASN A 38 12.90 -18.25 -19.01
C ASN A 38 12.07 -17.63 -17.89
N ALA A 39 12.58 -17.73 -16.67
CA ALA A 39 12.06 -17.03 -15.50
C ALA A 39 12.93 -15.81 -15.20
N PHE A 40 12.29 -14.68 -14.94
CA PHE A 40 12.93 -13.41 -14.65
C PHE A 40 12.56 -12.97 -13.24
N ILE A 41 13.54 -12.98 -12.33
CA ILE A 41 13.35 -12.75 -10.90
C ILE A 41 14.03 -11.43 -10.50
N PRO A 42 13.41 -10.60 -9.63
CA PRO A 42 14.08 -9.45 -9.05
C PRO A 42 15.44 -9.86 -8.46
N GLN A 43 16.50 -9.13 -8.79
CA GLN A 43 17.88 -9.50 -8.46
C GLN A 43 18.09 -9.94 -6.99
N PRO A 44 17.51 -9.24 -5.98
CA PRO A 44 17.69 -9.62 -4.57
C PRO A 44 17.06 -10.98 -4.19
N LEU A 45 16.06 -11.44 -4.95
CA LEU A 45 15.39 -12.72 -4.70
C LEU A 45 15.92 -13.86 -5.57
N LEU A 46 16.77 -13.57 -6.57
CA LEU A 46 17.19 -14.55 -7.57
C LEU A 46 17.86 -15.78 -6.95
N GLN A 47 18.75 -15.59 -5.96
CA GLN A 47 19.45 -16.70 -5.32
C GLN A 47 18.50 -17.56 -4.48
N VAL A 48 17.56 -16.92 -3.78
CA VAL A 48 16.54 -17.60 -2.98
C VAL A 48 15.67 -18.48 -3.88
N PHE A 49 15.19 -17.94 -5.00
CA PHE A 49 14.38 -18.70 -5.96
C PHE A 49 15.15 -19.89 -6.54
N LYS A 50 16.44 -19.72 -6.84
CA LYS A 50 17.31 -20.81 -7.31
C LYS A 50 17.53 -21.90 -6.27
N GLN A 51 17.53 -21.57 -4.97
CA GLN A 51 17.68 -22.57 -3.90
C GLN A 51 16.47 -23.50 -3.81
N TYR A 52 15.26 -22.97 -4.05
CA TYR A 52 14.02 -23.76 -4.04
C TYR A 52 13.75 -24.51 -5.36
N SER A 53 14.42 -24.14 -6.45
CA SER A 53 14.16 -24.73 -7.77
C SER A 53 14.80 -26.11 -7.91
N THR A 54 14.05 -27.01 -8.52
CA THR A 54 14.52 -28.33 -8.93
C THR A 54 15.27 -28.28 -10.28
N ILE A 55 15.04 -27.23 -11.08
CA ILE A 55 15.67 -27.01 -12.37
C ILE A 55 17.00 -26.27 -12.15
N LYS A 56 18.10 -27.04 -12.10
CA LYS A 56 19.46 -26.51 -11.91
C LYS A 56 20.15 -26.04 -13.20
N GLU A 57 19.45 -26.06 -14.33
CA GLU A 57 20.00 -25.64 -15.62
C GLU A 57 20.49 -24.19 -15.59
N ALA A 58 21.77 -23.99 -15.94
CA ALA A 58 22.37 -22.69 -15.98
C ALA A 58 21.64 -21.79 -17.00
N GLY A 59 21.15 -20.64 -16.52
CA GLY A 59 20.60 -19.60 -17.39
C GLY A 59 19.08 -19.58 -17.57
N ARG A 60 18.32 -20.54 -17.01
CA ARG A 60 16.84 -20.51 -17.05
C ARG A 60 16.23 -19.47 -16.11
N PHE A 61 16.87 -19.24 -14.96
CA PHE A 61 16.54 -18.18 -14.01
C PHE A 61 17.46 -16.98 -14.21
N LYS A 62 16.88 -15.83 -14.57
CA LYS A 62 17.58 -14.60 -14.93
C LYS A 62 17.24 -13.46 -13.99
N ALA A 63 18.22 -12.62 -13.77
CA ALA A 63 18.07 -11.34 -13.10
C ALA A 63 17.09 -10.44 -13.87
N SER A 64 16.22 -9.74 -13.15
CA SER A 64 15.27 -8.79 -13.71
C SER A 64 15.35 -7.44 -13.01
N LYS A 65 15.12 -6.37 -13.79
CA LYS A 65 14.87 -5.02 -13.27
C LYS A 65 13.38 -4.78 -12.95
N SER A 66 12.51 -5.73 -13.28
CA SER A 66 11.09 -5.68 -12.90
C SER A 66 10.93 -5.73 -11.38
N LYS A 67 9.89 -5.08 -10.87
CA LYS A 67 9.49 -5.16 -9.46
C LYS A 67 9.03 -6.58 -9.09
N PHE A 68 8.40 -7.26 -10.04
CA PHE A 68 7.75 -8.56 -9.82
C PHE A 68 8.39 -9.65 -10.67
N PRO A 69 8.41 -10.91 -10.17
CA PRO A 69 8.85 -12.05 -10.94
C PRO A 69 7.86 -12.37 -12.06
N TYR A 70 8.39 -12.81 -13.20
CA TYR A 70 7.60 -13.20 -14.36
C TYR A 70 8.26 -14.32 -15.15
N VAL A 71 7.49 -15.05 -15.94
CA VAL A 71 8.00 -16.01 -16.93
C VAL A 71 7.69 -15.54 -18.35
N THR A 72 8.48 -16.05 -19.29
CA THR A 72 8.26 -15.89 -20.73
C THR A 72 8.62 -17.18 -21.45
N PRO A 73 7.97 -17.50 -22.57
CA PRO A 73 8.34 -18.67 -23.37
C PRO A 73 9.73 -18.50 -24.02
N ARG A 74 10.25 -17.28 -24.16
CA ARG A 74 11.60 -17.02 -24.70
C ARG A 74 12.14 -15.68 -24.23
N SER A 75 13.47 -15.55 -24.15
CA SER A 75 14.15 -14.40 -23.55
C SER A 75 13.84 -13.00 -24.15
N LYS A 76 13.33 -12.94 -25.38
CA LYS A 76 12.90 -11.70 -26.06
C LYS A 76 11.42 -11.73 -26.44
N ALA A 77 10.59 -12.39 -25.65
CA ALA A 77 9.15 -12.46 -25.88
C ALA A 77 8.52 -11.07 -25.87
N SER A 78 7.48 -10.88 -26.69
CA SER A 78 6.69 -9.66 -26.69
C SER A 78 5.91 -9.50 -25.38
N ARG A 79 5.54 -8.26 -25.03
CA ARG A 79 4.90 -7.96 -23.73
C ARG A 79 3.64 -8.78 -23.43
N ASN A 80 2.88 -9.15 -24.46
CA ASN A 80 1.68 -9.98 -24.34
C ASN A 80 1.95 -11.44 -23.96
N GLN A 81 3.20 -11.89 -24.03
CA GLN A 81 3.64 -13.24 -23.65
C GLN A 81 4.35 -13.26 -22.29
N ILE A 82 4.37 -12.11 -21.59
CA ILE A 82 4.90 -12.01 -20.24
C ILE A 82 3.80 -12.41 -19.27
N GLU A 83 4.08 -13.41 -18.44
CA GLU A 83 3.19 -13.84 -17.38
C GLU A 83 3.78 -13.47 -16.01
N TYR A 84 3.16 -12.49 -15.35
CA TYR A 84 3.54 -12.09 -13.99
C TYR A 84 3.01 -13.10 -12.98
N LEU A 85 3.86 -13.49 -12.04
CA LEU A 85 3.59 -14.63 -11.17
C LEU A 85 3.00 -14.24 -9.81
N THR A 86 3.15 -12.98 -9.41
CA THR A 86 2.57 -12.44 -8.19
C THR A 86 1.33 -11.62 -8.51
N ASN A 87 0.27 -11.80 -7.74
CA ASN A 87 -0.86 -10.89 -7.72
C ASN A 87 -1.37 -10.68 -6.29
N PHE A 88 -2.11 -9.60 -6.09
CA PHE A 88 -2.59 -9.19 -4.77
C PHE A 88 -3.63 -10.14 -4.18
N ASP A 89 -4.38 -10.88 -4.99
CA ASP A 89 -5.44 -11.76 -4.49
C ASP A 89 -4.90 -13.14 -4.08
N ALA A 90 -3.87 -13.64 -4.75
CA ALA A 90 -3.34 -14.99 -4.57
C ALA A 90 -2.07 -15.05 -3.73
N THR A 91 -1.20 -14.03 -3.80
CA THR A 91 0.09 -13.99 -3.11
C THR A 91 0.35 -12.60 -2.53
N PRO A 92 -0.53 -12.08 -1.64
CA PRO A 92 -0.46 -10.70 -1.20
C PRO A 92 0.82 -10.44 -0.39
N LEU A 93 1.30 -11.39 0.42
CA LEU A 93 2.51 -11.17 1.23
C LEU A 93 3.76 -11.07 0.35
N LEU A 94 3.92 -11.99 -0.61
CA LEU A 94 5.01 -11.94 -1.59
C LEU A 94 4.95 -10.71 -2.52
N GLN A 95 3.74 -10.25 -2.87
CA GLN A 95 3.54 -9.00 -3.60
C GLN A 95 4.13 -7.81 -2.81
N HIS A 96 3.83 -7.72 -1.51
CA HIS A 96 4.39 -6.67 -0.66
C HIS A 96 5.90 -6.85 -0.49
N LEU A 97 6.42 -8.07 -0.33
CA LEU A 97 7.87 -8.30 -0.28
C LEU A 97 8.58 -7.70 -1.50
N CYS A 98 8.07 -7.99 -2.69
CA CYS A 98 8.60 -7.45 -3.95
C CYS A 98 8.58 -5.92 -3.98
N LEU A 99 7.51 -5.29 -3.49
CA LEU A 99 7.40 -3.83 -3.38
C LEU A 99 8.36 -3.24 -2.35
N GLY A 100 8.57 -3.93 -1.24
CA GLY A 100 9.52 -3.53 -0.19
C GLY A 100 10.96 -3.50 -0.71
N ILE A 101 11.35 -4.54 -1.44
CA ILE A 101 12.66 -4.62 -2.07
C ILE A 101 12.82 -3.51 -3.13
N ALA A 102 11.85 -3.38 -4.02
CA ALA A 102 11.97 -2.49 -5.17
C ALA A 102 11.89 -0.99 -4.83
N ASN A 103 11.05 -0.60 -3.86
CA ASN A 103 10.78 0.82 -3.59
C ASN A 103 11.28 1.29 -2.22
N HIS A 104 11.52 0.37 -1.28
CA HIS A 104 11.87 0.71 0.10
C HIS A 104 13.24 0.19 0.55
N LYS A 105 14.03 -0.38 -0.38
CA LYS A 105 15.38 -0.92 -0.10
C LYS A 105 15.38 -1.98 1.01
N TYR A 106 14.28 -2.73 1.15
CA TYR A 106 14.26 -3.86 2.07
C TYR A 106 15.29 -4.90 1.66
N ASP A 107 16.07 -5.39 2.63
CA ASP A 107 16.98 -6.52 2.46
C ASP A 107 16.28 -7.78 2.95
N TYR A 108 16.00 -8.72 2.03
CA TYR A 108 15.39 -10.00 2.36
C TYR A 108 16.20 -10.81 3.39
N HIS A 109 17.53 -10.64 3.41
CA HIS A 109 18.39 -11.36 4.35
C HIS A 109 18.30 -10.84 5.79
N SER A 110 17.61 -9.72 6.04
CA SER A 110 17.40 -9.23 7.41
C SER A 110 16.38 -10.07 8.19
N HIS A 111 15.52 -10.83 7.50
CA HIS A 111 14.42 -11.62 8.09
C HIS A 111 13.51 -10.83 9.04
N ASP A 112 13.42 -9.51 8.80
CA ASP A 112 12.60 -8.60 9.60
C ASP A 112 11.46 -8.00 8.76
N PHE A 113 10.94 -8.77 7.79
CA PHE A 113 9.91 -8.24 6.89
C PHE A 113 8.65 -7.85 7.65
N PHE A 114 8.31 -8.58 8.71
CA PHE A 114 7.17 -8.28 9.57
C PHE A 114 7.20 -6.84 10.12
N ASN A 115 8.33 -6.40 10.66
CA ASN A 115 8.49 -5.03 11.16
C ASN A 115 8.61 -4.01 10.03
N PHE A 116 9.05 -4.45 8.85
CA PHE A 116 9.17 -3.61 7.66
C PHE A 116 7.85 -3.44 6.89
N LEU A 117 6.92 -4.37 7.06
CA LEU A 117 5.66 -4.48 6.36
C LEU A 117 4.81 -3.20 6.42
N PRO A 118 4.67 -2.50 7.57
CA PRO A 118 3.92 -1.25 7.62
C PRO A 118 4.45 -0.20 6.63
N LYS A 119 5.77 -0.07 6.46
CA LYS A 119 6.35 0.93 5.52
C LYS A 119 5.93 0.65 4.08
N VAL A 120 5.92 -0.62 3.70
CA VAL A 120 5.61 -1.07 2.34
C VAL A 120 4.12 -1.02 2.05
N VAL A 121 3.33 -1.50 3.02
CA VAL A 121 1.88 -1.50 2.94
C VAL A 121 1.39 -0.06 2.92
N ASN A 122 1.89 0.82 3.79
CA ASN A 122 1.56 2.26 3.80
C ASN A 122 1.77 2.89 2.43
N SER A 123 2.93 2.71 1.78
CA SER A 123 3.15 3.22 0.43
C SER A 123 2.11 2.70 -0.59
N SER A 124 1.75 1.42 -0.53
CA SER A 124 0.77 0.81 -1.44
C SER A 124 -0.67 1.28 -1.15
N ILE A 125 -0.99 1.41 0.12
CA ILE A 125 -2.21 1.97 0.71
C ILE A 125 -2.38 3.44 0.31
N PHE A 126 -1.29 4.22 0.23
CA PHE A 126 -1.34 5.62 -0.19
C PHE A 126 -1.65 5.78 -1.69
N HIS A 127 -1.19 4.86 -2.54
CA HIS A 127 -1.62 4.84 -3.94
C HIS A 127 -3.13 4.56 -4.05
N PHE A 128 -3.66 3.69 -3.18
CA PHE A 128 -5.10 3.38 -3.13
C PHE A 128 -5.94 4.54 -2.58
N LEU A 129 -5.43 5.25 -1.58
CA LEU A 129 -5.98 6.50 -1.06
C LEU A 129 -6.01 7.59 -2.13
N GLN A 130 -4.91 7.78 -2.86
CA GLN A 130 -4.84 8.73 -3.96
C GLN A 130 -5.79 8.35 -5.10
N TRP A 131 -5.94 7.06 -5.41
CA TRP A 131 -6.99 6.58 -6.31
C TRP A 131 -8.38 6.93 -5.77
N GLY A 132 -8.66 6.66 -4.49
CA GLY A 132 -9.94 6.97 -3.85
C GLY A 132 -10.27 8.45 -3.90
N LEU A 133 -9.30 9.32 -3.61
CA LEU A 133 -9.42 10.77 -3.69
C LEU A 133 -9.70 11.24 -5.12
N ASN A 134 -9.02 10.67 -6.12
CA ASN A 134 -9.23 11.01 -7.52
C ASN A 134 -10.62 10.55 -8.03
N HIS A 135 -11.20 9.52 -7.43
CA HIS A 135 -12.48 8.95 -7.85
C HIS A 135 -13.68 9.37 -6.98
N LEU A 136 -13.45 10.18 -5.95
CA LEU A 136 -14.46 10.69 -5.02
C LEU A 136 -15.51 11.59 -5.69
N ASN A 137 -15.23 12.05 -6.92
CA ASN A 137 -16.12 12.92 -7.71
C ASN A 137 -16.56 12.30 -9.06
N THR A 138 -16.14 11.06 -9.36
CA THR A 138 -16.41 10.44 -10.68
C THR A 138 -17.56 9.44 -10.68
N TYR A 139 -17.99 8.92 -9.52
CA TYR A 139 -19.02 7.88 -9.44
C TYR A 139 -20.26 8.37 -8.66
N LYS A 140 -21.45 7.89 -9.05
CA LYS A 140 -22.74 8.20 -8.38
C LYS A 140 -22.81 7.78 -6.90
N SER A 141 -21.87 6.97 -6.42
CA SER A 141 -21.80 6.51 -5.03
C SER A 141 -20.35 6.53 -4.54
N ASN A 142 -20.09 7.38 -3.55
CA ASN A 142 -18.77 7.58 -2.96
C ASN A 142 -18.48 6.61 -1.79
N ARG A 143 -19.42 5.71 -1.47
CA ARG A 143 -19.31 4.84 -0.29
C ARG A 143 -18.09 3.92 -0.33
N ARG A 144 -17.80 3.30 -1.49
CA ARG A 144 -16.64 2.42 -1.66
C ARG A 144 -15.31 3.17 -1.55
N PRO A 145 -15.09 4.29 -2.27
CA PRO A 145 -13.92 5.14 -2.05
C PRO A 145 -13.76 5.60 -0.59
N LEU A 146 -14.83 6.01 0.08
CA LEU A 146 -14.75 6.47 1.47
C LEU A 146 -14.40 5.36 2.47
N THR A 147 -15.01 4.17 2.33
CA THR A 147 -14.66 3.00 3.14
C THR A 147 -13.21 2.59 2.92
N ALA A 148 -12.72 2.66 1.67
CA ALA A 148 -11.33 2.43 1.32
C ALA A 148 -10.40 3.42 2.03
N ILE A 149 -10.69 4.73 1.93
CA ILE A 149 -9.88 5.80 2.53
C ILE A 149 -9.86 5.69 4.06
N ASN A 150 -11.00 5.44 4.71
CA ASN A 150 -11.04 5.22 6.16
C ASN A 150 -10.28 3.95 6.57
N THR A 151 -10.45 2.82 5.87
CA THR A 151 -9.70 1.58 6.17
C THR A 151 -8.20 1.79 6.12
N VAL A 152 -7.75 2.49 5.08
CA VAL A 152 -6.35 2.88 4.88
C VAL A 152 -5.88 3.74 6.05
N PHE A 153 -6.64 4.78 6.40
CA PHE A 153 -6.30 5.68 7.47
C PHE A 153 -6.24 4.97 8.83
N THR A 154 -7.22 4.12 9.17
CA THR A 154 -7.22 3.31 10.40
C THR A 154 -6.00 2.40 10.50
N LEU A 155 -5.67 1.67 9.43
CA LEU A 155 -4.51 0.78 9.43
C LEU A 155 -3.21 1.55 9.65
N VAL A 156 -3.08 2.67 8.95
CA VAL A 156 -1.94 3.59 9.03
C VAL A 156 -1.77 4.13 10.45
N THR A 157 -2.86 4.49 11.13
CA THR A 157 -2.79 5.20 12.41
C THR A 157 -2.89 4.33 13.66
N GLU A 158 -3.56 3.17 13.58
CA GLU A 158 -3.83 2.29 14.74
C GLU A 158 -3.31 0.86 14.54
N GLY A 159 -2.96 0.47 13.31
CA GLY A 159 -2.60 -0.90 12.99
C GLY A 159 -1.21 -1.29 13.52
N SER A 160 -1.15 -2.33 14.36
CA SER A 160 0.10 -3.04 14.62
C SER A 160 0.54 -3.81 13.37
N PRO A 161 1.83 -4.21 13.24
CA PRO A 161 2.26 -5.11 12.16
C PRO A 161 1.41 -6.39 12.04
N VAL A 162 0.83 -6.87 13.14
CA VAL A 162 -0.11 -8.01 13.15
C VAL A 162 -1.42 -7.68 12.42
N ASP A 163 -1.95 -6.47 12.61
CA ASP A 163 -3.21 -6.04 11.97
C ASP A 163 -3.04 -5.86 10.47
N TYR A 164 -1.87 -5.39 10.03
CA TYR A 164 -1.49 -5.41 8.61
C TYR A 164 -1.46 -6.82 8.04
N LEU A 165 -0.83 -7.77 8.75
CA LEU A 165 -0.77 -9.16 8.30
C LEU A 165 -2.19 -9.77 8.22
N LYS A 166 -3.03 -9.57 9.24
CA LYS A 166 -4.43 -9.99 9.21
C LYS A 166 -5.19 -9.35 8.06
N LYS A 167 -4.95 -8.07 7.74
CA LYS A 167 -5.59 -7.38 6.63
C LYS A 167 -5.19 -7.96 5.28
N ILE A 168 -3.91 -8.23 5.07
CA ILE A 168 -3.36 -8.91 3.89
C ILE A 168 -4.05 -10.27 3.68
N HIS A 169 -4.40 -10.97 4.76
CA HIS A 169 -5.12 -12.25 4.70
C HIS A 169 -6.64 -12.14 4.72
N GLY A 170 -7.22 -10.94 4.66
CA GLY A 170 -8.67 -10.75 4.70
C GLY A 170 -9.33 -11.11 6.05
N GLN A 171 -8.53 -11.20 7.11
CA GLN A 171 -8.94 -11.56 8.47
C GLN A 171 -9.05 -10.35 9.40
N PHE A 172 -8.99 -9.14 8.85
CA PHE A 172 -9.08 -7.90 9.61
C PHE A 172 -10.22 -7.02 9.10
N GLU A 173 -11.15 -6.75 10.00
CA GLU A 173 -12.17 -5.72 9.85
C GLU A 173 -11.76 -4.55 10.75
N PRO A 174 -11.33 -3.41 10.18
CA PRO A 174 -10.97 -2.24 10.97
C PRO A 174 -12.21 -1.64 11.64
N GLU A 175 -12.04 -1.16 12.88
CA GLU A 175 -13.07 -0.36 13.55
C GLU A 175 -13.11 1.05 12.97
N LEU A 176 -13.82 1.21 11.85
CA LEU A 176 -13.85 2.46 11.09
C LEU A 176 -14.46 3.67 11.82
N GLU A 177 -15.10 3.45 12.97
CA GLU A 177 -15.76 4.52 13.73
C GLU A 177 -14.79 5.28 14.67
N SER A 178 -13.69 4.66 15.13
CA SER A 178 -12.69 5.30 16.01
C SER A 178 -11.82 6.33 15.27
N THR A 179 -11.58 6.09 13.98
CA THR A 179 -10.61 6.80 13.13
C THR A 179 -11.28 7.50 11.96
N LYS A 180 -12.47 8.02 12.21
CA LYS A 180 -13.25 8.68 11.16
C LYS A 180 -12.51 9.93 10.68
N ILE A 181 -12.18 9.94 9.39
CA ILE A 181 -11.63 11.12 8.73
C ILE A 181 -12.63 12.26 8.84
N GLN A 182 -12.18 13.39 9.38
CA GLN A 182 -12.96 14.61 9.50
C GLN A 182 -12.69 15.57 8.35
N ARG A 183 -11.43 15.66 7.91
CA ARG A 183 -11.01 16.64 6.91
C ARG A 183 -9.90 16.10 6.02
N ILE A 184 -9.97 16.45 4.74
CA ILE A 184 -8.88 16.25 3.79
C ILE A 184 -8.57 17.61 3.18
N THR A 185 -7.31 18.04 3.23
CA THR A 185 -6.88 19.32 2.67
C THR A 185 -5.64 19.12 1.83
N ARG A 186 -5.54 19.85 0.72
CA ARG A 186 -4.37 19.81 -0.16
C ARG A 186 -3.76 21.19 -0.24
N ILE A 187 -2.47 21.26 -0.02
CA ILE A 187 -1.67 22.46 -0.24
C ILE A 187 -0.76 22.24 -1.42
N ARG A 188 -0.49 23.32 -2.14
CA ARG A 188 0.59 23.37 -3.13
C ARG A 188 1.60 24.39 -2.61
N THR A 189 2.83 23.96 -2.39
CA THR A 189 3.91 24.86 -1.96
C THR A 189 4.36 25.75 -3.11
N THR A 190 5.13 26.79 -2.77
CA THR A 190 5.82 27.67 -3.73
C THR A 190 6.74 26.90 -4.67
N ASP A 191 7.33 25.80 -4.20
CA ASP A 191 8.18 24.89 -4.98
C ASP A 191 7.38 23.89 -5.85
N ASN A 192 6.08 24.12 -6.06
CA ASN A 192 5.17 23.23 -6.79
C ASN A 192 4.99 21.82 -6.18
N ILE A 193 5.31 21.64 -4.90
CA ILE A 193 5.09 20.37 -4.20
C ILE A 193 3.63 20.30 -3.78
N ASN A 194 2.96 19.20 -4.13
CA ASN A 194 1.61 18.93 -3.67
C ASN A 194 1.66 18.10 -2.40
N VAL A 195 1.07 18.62 -1.32
CA VAL A 195 0.92 17.89 -0.07
C VAL A 195 -0.55 17.71 0.23
N THR A 196 -0.97 16.48 0.52
CA THR A 196 -2.35 16.17 0.92
C THR A 196 -2.36 15.72 2.38
N PHE A 197 -3.05 16.46 3.23
CA PHE A 197 -3.28 16.12 4.63
C PHE A 197 -4.66 15.50 4.81
N ILE A 198 -4.74 14.49 5.65
CA ILE A 198 -5.95 13.77 6.03
C ILE A 198 -5.98 13.72 7.55
N LEU A 199 -7.04 14.26 8.12
CA LEU A 199 -7.16 14.56 9.54
C LEU A 199 -8.34 13.82 10.14
N SER A 200 -8.15 13.24 11.32
CA SER A 200 -9.19 12.85 12.26
C SER A 200 -9.00 13.61 13.58
N GLU A 201 -9.84 13.33 14.57
CA GLU A 201 -9.72 13.95 15.91
C GLU A 201 -8.38 13.64 16.60
N ILE A 202 -7.77 12.50 16.27
CA ILE A 202 -6.61 11.99 16.98
C ILE A 202 -5.39 11.72 16.08
N ASN A 203 -5.54 11.76 14.76
CA ASN A 203 -4.47 11.42 13.83
C ASN A 203 -4.40 12.39 12.64
N CYS A 204 -3.19 12.63 12.15
CA CYS A 204 -2.91 13.35 10.92
C CYS A 204 -2.02 12.51 10.01
N LEU A 205 -2.43 12.37 8.75
CA LEU A 205 -1.65 11.74 7.69
C LEU A 205 -1.34 12.79 6.62
N ALA A 206 -0.08 12.99 6.27
CA ALA A 206 0.35 13.77 5.12
C ALA A 206 0.89 12.89 4.00
N ILE A 207 0.57 13.21 2.75
CA ILE A 207 1.10 12.57 1.55
C ILE A 207 1.89 13.60 0.76
N ILE A 208 3.20 13.36 0.59
CA ILE A 208 4.14 14.20 -0.16
C ILE A 208 4.83 13.31 -1.19
N ASN A 209 4.66 13.58 -2.50
CA ASN A 209 5.28 12.80 -3.59
C ASN A 209 5.16 11.27 -3.42
N ASN A 210 3.97 10.79 -3.05
CA ASN A 210 3.61 9.37 -2.82
C ASN A 210 4.28 8.72 -1.59
N GLN A 211 4.92 9.51 -0.73
CA GLN A 211 5.34 9.09 0.61
C GLN A 211 4.32 9.60 1.62
N GLY A 212 3.89 8.73 2.55
CA GLY A 212 2.97 9.14 3.61
C GLY A 212 3.65 9.19 4.97
N PHE A 213 3.23 10.14 5.78
CA PHE A 213 3.78 10.45 7.09
C PHE A 213 2.65 10.68 8.09
N ILE A 214 2.81 10.23 9.32
CA ILE A 214 1.72 10.11 10.28
C ILE A 214 2.13 10.81 11.57
N ALA A 215 1.21 11.56 12.16
CA ALA A 215 1.28 12.09 13.51
C ALA A 215 0.04 11.66 14.30
N VAL A 216 0.24 11.32 15.57
CA VAL A 216 -0.80 10.88 16.51
C VAL A 216 -0.98 11.97 17.57
N ASN A 217 -2.14 12.07 18.23
CA ASN A 217 -2.55 13.18 19.11
C ASN A 217 -1.51 13.69 20.12
N ALA A 218 -0.62 12.83 20.60
CA ALA A 218 0.43 13.21 21.55
C ALA A 218 1.77 13.64 20.90
N GLU A 219 1.91 13.47 19.59
CA GLU A 219 3.17 13.59 18.87
C GLU A 219 3.05 14.65 17.76
N GLN A 220 3.74 15.77 17.96
CA GLN A 220 4.01 16.70 16.87
C GLN A 220 5.21 16.19 16.08
N THR A 221 5.02 15.99 14.77
CA THR A 221 6.09 15.49 13.90
C THR A 221 6.43 16.53 12.86
N THR A 222 7.67 17.00 12.89
CA THR A 222 8.20 17.91 11.88
C THR A 222 8.88 17.11 10.77
N ILE A 223 8.51 17.39 9.53
CA ILE A 223 9.00 16.65 8.36
C ILE A 223 9.74 17.61 7.43
N PRO A 224 11.06 17.46 7.30
CA PRO A 224 11.79 18.13 6.24
C PRO A 224 11.56 17.42 4.90
N TYR A 225 11.19 18.17 3.87
CA TYR A 225 11.09 17.67 2.49
C TYR A 225 11.53 18.72 1.47
N GLY A 226 12.67 18.48 0.82
CA GLY A 226 13.32 19.47 -0.04
C GLY A 226 13.78 20.67 0.80
N ASN A 227 13.40 21.88 0.38
CA ASN A 227 13.65 23.12 1.12
C ASN A 227 12.46 23.51 2.04
N ASN A 228 11.47 22.64 2.19
CA ASN A 228 10.27 22.90 2.98
C ASN A 228 10.28 22.06 4.25
N GLU A 229 9.64 22.59 5.28
CA GLU A 229 9.41 21.90 6.54
C GLU A 229 7.90 21.90 6.82
N PHE A 230 7.37 20.73 7.16
CA PHE A 230 5.95 20.55 7.41
C PHE A 230 5.74 20.10 8.85
N LEU A 231 4.98 20.87 9.63
CA LEU A 231 4.52 20.44 10.94
C LEU A 231 3.25 19.61 10.78
N LEU A 232 3.29 18.37 11.25
CA LEU A 232 2.09 17.53 11.37
C LEU A 232 1.50 17.66 12.76
N THR A 233 0.25 18.09 12.79
CA THR A 233 -0.61 18.01 13.96
C THR A 233 -1.97 17.44 13.57
N PRO A 234 -2.68 16.73 14.46
CA PRO A 234 -4.07 16.32 14.26
C PRO A 234 -5.01 17.49 13.98
N GLU A 235 -4.71 18.67 14.53
CA GLU A 235 -5.48 19.91 14.32
C GLU A 235 -5.24 20.52 12.92
N GLY A 236 -4.19 20.07 12.22
CA GLY A 236 -3.78 20.51 10.89
C GLY A 236 -2.63 21.53 10.91
N VAL A 237 -2.42 22.20 9.78
CA VAL A 237 -1.51 23.34 9.65
C VAL A 237 -2.20 24.55 10.27
N MET A 238 -1.62 25.17 11.31
CA MET A 238 -2.25 26.31 11.96
C MET A 238 -2.34 27.50 10.98
N VAL A 239 -3.35 28.36 11.17
CA VAL A 239 -3.62 29.53 10.32
C VAL A 239 -2.39 30.45 10.18
N GLU A 240 -1.52 30.45 11.18
CA GLU A 240 -0.26 31.20 11.19
C GLU A 240 0.79 30.63 10.21
N GLU A 241 0.82 29.31 10.03
CA GLU A 241 1.66 28.60 9.06
C GLU A 241 1.07 28.67 7.64
N MET A 242 -0.27 28.78 7.51
CA MET A 242 -0.96 29.03 6.23
C MET A 242 -0.61 30.39 5.61
N ASN A 243 -0.31 31.41 6.43
CA ASN A 243 0.06 32.73 5.92
C ASN A 243 1.42 32.76 5.22
N HIS A 244 2.29 31.76 5.46
CA HIS A 244 3.54 31.57 4.73
C HIS A 244 3.36 30.77 3.43
N ILE A 245 2.23 30.07 3.25
CA ILE A 245 1.94 29.22 2.10
C ILE A 245 0.79 29.86 1.31
N GLY A 246 1.14 30.81 0.44
CA GLY A 246 0.23 31.72 -0.23
C GLY A 246 -1.13 31.15 -0.69
N GLY A 247 -2.20 31.77 -0.19
CA GLY A 247 -3.31 32.26 -1.01
C GLY A 247 -4.29 31.29 -1.67
N SER A 248 -4.22 29.97 -1.49
CA SER A 248 -5.22 29.07 -2.08
C SER A 248 -5.60 27.92 -1.15
N LEU A 249 -6.49 28.18 -0.19
CA LEU A 249 -7.15 27.16 0.60
C LEU A 249 -8.66 27.35 0.55
N SER A 250 -9.32 26.55 -0.27
CA SER A 250 -10.76 26.33 -0.18
C SER A 250 -11.02 25.35 0.96
N ILE A 251 -11.58 25.85 2.06
CA ILE A 251 -12.03 25.04 3.19
C ILE A 251 -13.33 24.35 2.78
N VAL A 252 -13.26 23.04 2.56
CA VAL A 252 -14.45 22.22 2.30
C VAL A 252 -14.92 21.59 3.62
N ASN A 253 -16.11 21.96 4.08
CA ASN A 253 -16.75 21.33 5.23
C ASN A 253 -17.39 20.01 4.79
N PHE A 254 -16.66 18.90 4.93
CA PHE A 254 -17.07 17.59 4.43
C PHE A 254 -18.36 17.07 5.08
N ALA A 255 -18.57 17.31 6.37
CA ALA A 255 -19.82 16.93 7.04
C ALA A 255 -21.04 17.64 6.42
N GLN A 256 -20.85 18.89 6.01
CA GLN A 256 -21.87 19.71 5.37
C GLN A 256 -22.05 19.34 3.89
N GLU A 257 -20.97 19.05 3.15
CA GLU A 257 -21.06 18.56 1.76
C GLU A 257 -21.71 17.18 1.67
N VAL A 258 -21.35 16.24 2.54
CA VAL A 258 -22.00 14.92 2.61
C VAL A 258 -23.49 15.05 2.95
N LYS A 259 -23.84 15.94 3.89
CA LYS A 259 -25.24 16.19 4.25
C LYS A 259 -26.03 16.85 3.10
N LEU A 260 -25.40 17.78 2.38
CA LEU A 260 -25.99 18.45 1.22
C LEU A 260 -26.14 17.49 0.04
N GLU A 261 -25.17 16.61 -0.22
CA GLU A 261 -25.27 15.62 -1.29
C GLU A 261 -26.25 14.50 -0.97
N LEU A 262 -26.30 14.00 0.28
CA LEU A 262 -27.33 13.06 0.70
C LEU A 262 -28.74 13.66 0.58
N ALA A 263 -28.90 14.96 0.82
CA ALA A 263 -30.17 15.67 0.64
C ALA A 263 -30.56 15.92 -0.83
N LYS A 264 -29.58 15.96 -1.75
CA LYS A 264 -29.81 16.08 -3.20
C LYS A 264 -30.18 14.74 -3.86
N THR A 265 -30.01 13.62 -3.16
CA THR A 265 -30.47 12.31 -3.65
C THR A 265 -31.98 12.34 -3.87
N PRO A 266 -32.50 12.04 -5.08
CA PRO A 266 -33.93 12.10 -5.34
C PRO A 266 -34.66 11.12 -4.42
N LYS A 267 -35.61 11.60 -3.61
CA LYS A 267 -36.52 10.71 -2.88
C LYS A 267 -37.28 9.87 -3.90
N LEU A 268 -36.98 8.58 -3.95
CA LEU A 268 -37.72 7.63 -4.78
C LEU A 268 -39.20 7.73 -4.42
N LYS A 269 -40.04 8.12 -5.38
CA LYS A 269 -41.49 8.10 -5.19
C LYS A 269 -41.91 6.66 -4.86
N PRO A 270 -42.79 6.45 -3.87
CA PRO A 270 -43.29 5.12 -3.57
C PRO A 270 -43.97 4.57 -4.82
N LYS A 271 -43.63 3.33 -5.19
CA LYS A 271 -44.33 2.62 -6.27
C LYS A 271 -45.80 2.50 -5.85
N ALA A 272 -46.69 3.00 -6.70
CA ALA A 272 -48.12 2.75 -6.57
C ALA A 272 -48.36 1.24 -6.67
N ILE A 273 -49.22 0.75 -5.77
CA ILE A 273 -49.69 -0.64 -5.64
C ILE A 273 -50.51 -1.02 -6.88
#